data_AF-A0A2I1G0F9-F1
#
_entry.id   AF-A0A2I1G0F9-F1
#
_cell.length_a   1.000
_cell.length_b   1.000
_cell.length_c   1.000
_cell.angle_alpha   90.00
_cell.angle_beta   90.00
_cell.angle_gamma   90.00
#
_symmetry.space_group_name_H-M   'P 1'
#
loop_
_entity.id
_entity.type
_entity.pdbx_description
1 polymer ?
#
loop_
_entity_poly.entity_id
_entity_poly.type
_entity_poly.pdbx_seq_one_letter_code
_entity_poly.pdbx_strand_id
1 'polypeptide(L)'
;METFIDKEGLNNNCLIGTYIAIFFHLIIWATCLFVSEFARRRRPLSLPGLINEVSPPQQDGIPETIEVPIIANRVDNLYTKVTNAAKDSLLMIVIATLATQTGYGATTTSAILAWIFFIVSVCWILSIIFFDQTWIPLILLAIALSFISAIFALSFQPAGQPELDFLF
;
A
#
# COMPACT_ATOMS: atom_id res chain seq x y z
N MET A 1 15.08 29.51 21.23
CA MET A 1 14.12 29.51 20.10
C MET A 1 14.97 29.70 18.85
N GLU A 2 15.75 28.67 18.54
CA GLU A 2 16.70 28.71 17.44
C GLU A 2 15.99 28.17 16.20
N THR A 3 15.74 29.11 15.29
CA THR A 3 15.83 28.97 13.84
C THR A 3 15.38 27.62 13.27
N PHE A 4 14.19 27.63 12.70
CA PHE A 4 13.87 26.85 11.50
C PHE A 4 14.99 27.12 10.49
N ILE A 5 16.05 26.29 10.52
CA ILE A 5 17.12 26.34 9.54
C ILE A 5 16.46 25.99 8.23
N ASP A 6 16.39 27.02 7.40
CA ASP A 6 16.01 26.97 6.02
C ASP A 6 16.91 25.94 5.31
N LYS A 7 16.43 24.70 5.19
CA LYS A 7 17.09 23.62 4.43
C LYS A 7 16.90 23.81 2.93
N GLU A 8 16.77 25.05 2.46
CA GLU A 8 16.67 25.43 1.04
C GLU A 8 17.94 25.06 0.22
N GLY A 9 19.04 24.68 0.88
CA GLY A 9 20.30 24.31 0.23
C GLY A 9 20.54 22.82 -0.05
N LEU A 10 19.74 21.88 0.49
CA LEU A 10 19.98 20.44 0.33
C LEU A 10 19.21 19.87 -0.87
N ASN A 11 19.86 19.87 -2.05
CA ASN A 11 19.51 19.16 -3.28
C ASN A 11 18.01 18.83 -3.49
N ASN A 12 17.27 19.79 -4.07
CA ASN A 12 15.84 19.67 -4.41
C ASN A 12 15.51 18.36 -5.17
N ASN A 13 16.47 17.79 -5.89
CA ASN A 13 16.30 16.53 -6.62
C ASN A 13 15.96 15.33 -5.73
N CYS A 14 16.51 15.24 -4.51
CA CYS A 14 16.21 14.13 -3.58
C CYS A 14 14.80 14.28 -2.98
N LEU A 15 14.41 15.52 -2.69
CA LEU A 15 13.06 15.85 -2.24
C LEU A 15 12.04 15.51 -3.34
N ILE A 16 12.28 15.97 -4.57
CA ILE A 16 11.49 15.65 -5.76
C ILE A 16 11.40 14.13 -5.94
N GLY A 17 12.53 13.41 -5.86
CA GLY A 17 12.56 11.95 -6.00
C GLY A 17 11.69 11.22 -4.98
N THR A 18 11.64 11.71 -3.74
CA THR A 18 10.81 11.15 -2.68
C THR A 18 9.31 11.42 -2.93
N TYR A 19 8.98 12.65 -3.34
CA TYR A 19 7.60 13.01 -3.71
C TYR A 19 7.09 12.27 -4.94
N ILE A 20 7.96 12.01 -5.93
CA ILE A 20 7.63 11.17 -7.08
C ILE A 20 7.25 9.75 -6.62
N ALA A 21 7.99 9.16 -5.68
CA ALA A 21 7.66 7.85 -5.13
C ALA A 21 6.29 7.84 -4.43
N ILE A 22 5.97 8.89 -3.65
CA ILE A 22 4.64 9.06 -3.04
C ILE A 22 3.55 9.19 -4.11
N PHE A 23 3.82 9.97 -5.16
CA PHE A 23 2.88 10.14 -6.27
C PHE A 23 2.57 8.82 -6.99
N PHE A 24 3.58 7.95 -7.19
CA PHE A 24 3.34 6.61 -7.72
C PHE A 24 2.50 5.73 -6.78
N HIS A 25 2.71 5.77 -5.46
CA HIS A 25 1.82 5.08 -4.52
C HIS A 25 0.38 5.59 -4.62
N LEU A 26 0.20 6.90 -4.80
CA LEU A 26 -1.12 7.51 -4.98
C LEU A 26 -1.81 6.99 -6.25
N ILE A 27 -1.09 6.91 -7.37
CA ILE A 27 -1.62 6.34 -8.61
C ILE A 27 -2.04 4.89 -8.42
N ILE A 28 -1.22 4.08 -7.74
CA ILE A 28 -1.53 2.66 -7.49
C ILE A 28 -2.78 2.54 -6.62
N TRP A 29 -2.84 3.28 -5.52
CA TRP A 29 -4.00 3.28 -4.63
C TRP A 29 -5.28 3.75 -5.35
N ALA A 30 -5.21 4.84 -6.12
CA ALA A 30 -6.33 5.34 -6.91
C ALA A 30 -6.80 4.30 -7.96
N THR A 31 -5.85 3.58 -8.58
CA THR A 31 -6.17 2.50 -9.52
C THR A 31 -6.87 1.34 -8.82
N CYS A 32 -6.37 0.89 -7.67
CA CYS A 32 -6.99 -0.16 -6.85
C CYS A 32 -8.40 0.24 -6.39
N LEU A 33 -8.58 1.49 -5.95
CA LEU A 33 -9.88 2.04 -5.60
C LEU A 33 -10.84 2.02 -6.77
N PHE A 34 -10.39 2.49 -7.94
CA PHE A 34 -11.22 2.52 -9.14
C PHE A 34 -11.67 1.11 -9.55
N VAL A 35 -10.75 0.15 -9.57
CA VAL A 35 -11.05 -1.26 -9.88
C VAL A 35 -12.02 -1.86 -8.86
N SER A 36 -11.82 -1.58 -7.56
CA SER A 36 -12.70 -2.06 -6.49
C SER A 36 -14.11 -1.52 -6.61
N GLU A 37 -14.27 -0.22 -6.87
CA GLU A 37 -15.59 0.41 -7.08
C GLU A 37 -16.25 -0.06 -8.38
N PHE A 38 -15.47 -0.25 -9.44
CA PHE A 38 -15.97 -0.77 -10.72
C PHE A 38 -16.48 -2.20 -10.58
N ALA A 39 -15.74 -3.07 -9.88
CA ALA A 39 -16.17 -4.44 -9.57
C ALA A 39 -17.47 -4.44 -8.74
N ARG A 40 -17.55 -3.58 -7.72
CA ARG A 40 -18.74 -3.45 -6.87
C ARG A 40 -19.97 -3.00 -7.66
N ARG A 41 -19.82 -2.06 -8.61
CA ARG A 41 -20.93 -1.55 -9.44
C ARG A 41 -21.40 -2.51 -10.52
N ARG A 42 -20.54 -3.42 -11.00
CA ARG A 42 -20.91 -4.45 -11.98
C ARG A 42 -21.61 -5.65 -11.36
N ARG A 43 -21.79 -5.68 -10.04
CA ARG A 43 -22.55 -6.74 -9.38
C ARG A 43 -24.01 -6.65 -9.84
N PRO A 44 -24.62 -7.72 -10.37
CA PRO A 44 -26.07 -7.80 -10.41
C PRO A 44 -26.54 -7.68 -8.96
N LEU A 45 -27.45 -6.75 -8.69
CA LEU A 45 -28.14 -6.66 -7.41
C LEU A 45 -28.82 -8.02 -7.17
N SER A 46 -28.15 -8.91 -6.43
CA SER A 46 -28.79 -10.06 -5.83
C SER A 46 -29.75 -9.50 -4.79
N LEU A 47 -31.00 -9.35 -5.21
CA LEU A 47 -32.11 -8.84 -4.43
C LEU A 47 -32.12 -9.56 -3.06
N PRO A 48 -31.87 -8.86 -1.94
CA PRO A 48 -31.94 -9.47 -0.63
C PRO A 48 -33.43 -9.58 -0.26
N GLY A 49 -34.11 -10.64 -0.71
CA GLY A 49 -35.54 -10.75 -0.44
C GLY A 49 -36.29 -12.01 -0.85
N LEU A 50 -35.69 -13.01 -1.50
CA LEU A 50 -36.44 -14.19 -1.98
C LEU A 50 -35.84 -15.53 -1.51
N ILE A 51 -35.55 -15.65 -0.21
CA ILE A 51 -35.06 -16.92 0.39
C ILE A 51 -36.19 -17.69 1.12
N ASN A 52 -37.41 -17.15 1.20
CA ASN A 52 -38.53 -17.86 1.82
C ASN A 52 -39.62 -18.20 0.79
N GLU A 53 -39.34 -19.17 -0.08
CA GLU A 53 -40.42 -19.93 -0.71
C GLU A 53 -40.10 -21.42 -0.59
N VAL A 54 -40.71 -22.04 0.43
CA VAL A 54 -40.70 -23.48 0.66
C VAL A 54 -41.48 -24.15 -0.47
N SER A 55 -40.85 -25.04 -1.24
CA SER A 55 -41.51 -26.13 -2.00
C SER A 55 -40.50 -27.17 -2.55
N PRO A 56 -40.94 -28.42 -2.83
CA PRO A 56 -40.34 -29.67 -2.30
C PRO A 56 -39.38 -30.37 -3.30
N PRO A 57 -38.82 -31.56 -2.99
CA PRO A 57 -37.50 -31.98 -3.49
C PRO A 57 -37.58 -32.39 -4.96
N GLN A 58 -36.84 -31.69 -5.81
CA GLN A 58 -36.57 -32.13 -7.17
C GLN A 58 -35.12 -32.58 -7.27
N GLN A 59 -35.01 -33.90 -7.35
CA GLN A 59 -33.83 -34.70 -7.63
C GLN A 59 -33.35 -34.41 -9.07
N ASP A 60 -32.04 -34.48 -9.28
CA ASP A 60 -31.26 -34.33 -10.51
C ASP A 60 -30.69 -32.94 -10.88
N GLY A 61 -29.36 -32.89 -10.98
CA GLY A 61 -28.60 -31.89 -11.72
C GLY A 61 -27.96 -30.77 -10.87
N ILE A 62 -26.69 -30.96 -10.51
CA ILE A 62 -25.64 -29.97 -10.16
C ILE A 62 -26.16 -28.55 -9.79
N PRO A 63 -26.04 -28.10 -8.52
CA PRO A 63 -26.44 -26.76 -8.12
C PRO A 63 -25.43 -25.71 -8.60
N GLU A 64 -25.59 -25.19 -9.82
CA GLU A 64 -24.82 -24.04 -10.34
C GLU A 64 -25.11 -22.72 -9.58
N THR A 65 -26.14 -22.69 -8.73
CA THR A 65 -26.59 -21.47 -8.05
C THR A 65 -25.79 -21.13 -6.79
N ILE A 66 -25.01 -22.07 -6.23
CA ILE A 66 -24.23 -21.85 -4.99
C ILE A 66 -22.80 -21.40 -5.30
N GLU A 67 -22.24 -21.74 -6.46
CA GLU A 67 -20.85 -21.38 -6.81
C GLU A 67 -20.71 -19.89 -7.17
N VAL A 68 -21.67 -19.33 -7.90
CA VAL A 68 -21.68 -17.92 -8.32
C VAL A 68 -21.65 -16.92 -7.14
N PRO A 69 -22.48 -17.05 -6.08
CA PRO A 69 -22.44 -16.14 -4.95
C PRO A 69 -21.14 -16.27 -4.12
N ILE A 70 -20.57 -17.47 -4.02
CA ILE A 70 -19.31 -17.70 -3.29
C ILE A 70 -18.13 -17.04 -4.00
N ILE A 71 -18.03 -17.20 -5.34
CA ILE A 71 -16.96 -16.62 -6.15
C ILE A 71 -17.03 -15.09 -6.14
N ALA A 72 -18.23 -14.50 -6.30
CA ALA A 72 -18.41 -13.05 -6.25
C ALA A 72 -17.99 -12.46 -4.90
N ASN A 73 -18.33 -13.12 -3.79
CA ASN A 73 -17.95 -12.67 -2.45
C ASN A 73 -16.43 -12.77 -2.19
N ARG A 74 -15.78 -13.82 -2.70
CA ARG A 74 -14.32 -14.00 -2.62
C ARG A 74 -13.57 -12.88 -3.34
N VAL A 75 -14.04 -12.53 -4.54
CA VAL A 75 -13.44 -11.49 -5.39
C VAL A 75 -13.60 -10.10 -4.77
N ASP A 76 -14.77 -9.79 -4.18
CA ASP A 76 -14.99 -8.51 -3.48
C ASP A 76 -14.11 -8.36 -2.24
N ASN A 77 -13.96 -9.44 -1.47
CA ASN A 77 -13.08 -9.47 -0.30
C ASN A 77 -11.61 -9.26 -0.73
N LEU A 78 -11.20 -9.87 -1.85
CA LEU A 78 -9.87 -9.68 -2.42
C LEU A 78 -9.63 -8.22 -2.83
N TYR A 79 -10.52 -7.60 -3.60
CA TYR A 79 -10.35 -6.20 -4.01
C TYR A 79 -10.34 -5.24 -2.83
N THR A 80 -11.17 -5.50 -1.81
CA THR A 80 -11.18 -4.68 -0.59
C THR A 80 -9.86 -4.80 0.17
N LYS A 81 -9.30 -6.02 0.28
CA LYS A 81 -7.98 -6.25 0.89
C LYS A 81 -6.86 -5.54 0.14
N VAL A 82 -6.84 -5.65 -1.18
CA VAL A 82 -5.85 -5.02 -2.06
C VAL A 82 -5.89 -3.49 -1.92
N THR A 83 -7.09 -2.91 -1.97
CA THR A 83 -7.28 -1.46 -1.82
C THR A 83 -6.85 -0.96 -0.43
N ASN A 84 -7.18 -1.70 0.63
CA ASN A 84 -6.74 -1.34 1.99
C ASN A 84 -5.22 -1.45 2.13
N ALA A 85 -4.58 -2.50 1.60
CA ALA A 85 -3.13 -2.62 1.60
C ALA A 85 -2.44 -1.47 0.85
N ALA A 86 -2.97 -1.07 -0.32
CA ALA A 86 -2.46 0.06 -1.08
C ALA A 86 -2.62 1.39 -0.31
N LYS A 87 -3.76 1.59 0.35
CA LYS A 87 -4.02 2.75 1.21
C LYS A 87 -3.05 2.81 2.39
N ASP A 88 -2.87 1.68 3.08
CA ASP A 88 -2.01 1.60 4.26
C ASP A 88 -0.54 1.82 3.88
N SER A 89 -0.09 1.27 2.76
CA SER A 89 1.24 1.54 2.18
C SER A 89 1.44 3.03 1.88
N LEU A 90 0.47 3.67 1.20
CA LEU A 90 0.51 5.10 0.91
C LEU A 90 0.58 5.94 2.20
N LEU A 91 -0.23 5.61 3.20
CA LEU A 91 -0.26 6.33 4.46
C LEU A 91 1.07 6.18 5.22
N MET A 92 1.63 4.97 5.26
CA MET A 92 2.93 4.70 5.89
C MET A 92 4.04 5.54 5.26
N ILE A 93 4.17 5.56 3.93
CA ILE A 93 5.23 6.33 3.27
C ILE A 93 5.05 7.83 3.43
N VAL A 94 3.81 8.34 3.40
CA VAL A 94 3.53 9.78 3.62
C VAL A 94 3.93 10.19 5.04
N ILE A 95 3.50 9.45 6.06
CA ILE A 95 3.85 9.78 7.46
C ILE A 95 5.35 9.70 7.67
N ALA A 96 5.98 8.61 7.21
CA ALA A 96 7.43 8.43 7.36
C ALA A 96 8.19 9.57 6.67
N THR A 97 7.79 9.93 5.44
CA THR A 97 8.44 11.01 4.69
C THR A 97 8.28 12.36 5.36
N LEU A 98 7.09 12.71 5.86
CA LEU A 98 6.87 13.98 6.56
C LEU A 98 7.71 14.07 7.85
N ALA A 99 7.78 12.98 8.62
CA ALA A 99 8.63 12.90 9.81
C ALA A 99 10.12 13.04 9.46
N THR A 100 10.59 12.33 8.42
CA THR A 100 11.99 12.40 8.00
C THR A 100 12.35 13.77 7.43
N GLN A 101 11.47 14.42 6.65
CA GLN A 101 11.73 15.75 6.13
C GLN A 101 11.83 16.80 7.24
N THR A 102 10.98 16.71 8.26
CA THR A 102 10.98 17.64 9.39
C THR A 102 12.17 17.44 10.32
N GLY A 103 12.55 16.19 10.63
CA GLY A 103 13.68 15.89 11.53
C GLY A 103 15.05 15.89 10.84
N TYR A 104 15.17 15.18 9.71
CA TYR A 104 16.46 14.89 9.05
C TYR A 104 16.69 15.68 7.77
N GLY A 105 15.62 16.00 7.02
CA GLY A 105 15.69 16.61 5.71
C GLY A 105 15.76 15.58 4.57
N ALA A 106 15.64 16.05 3.33
CA ALA A 106 15.66 15.19 2.16
C ALA A 106 17.11 14.87 1.75
N THR A 107 17.51 13.60 1.89
CA THR A 107 18.83 13.11 1.53
C THR A 107 18.75 12.01 0.47
N THR A 108 19.89 11.68 -0.14
CA THR A 108 19.99 10.53 -1.06
C THR A 108 19.51 9.24 -0.38
N THR A 109 19.86 9.03 0.89
CA THR A 109 19.45 7.85 1.66
C THR A 109 17.93 7.77 1.84
N SER A 110 17.27 8.88 2.21
CA SER A 110 15.80 8.88 2.36
C SER A 110 15.10 8.62 1.03
N ALA A 111 15.62 9.17 -0.08
CA ALA A 111 15.08 8.94 -1.41
C ALA A 111 15.21 7.48 -1.85
N ILE A 112 16.40 6.86 -1.66
CA ILE A 112 16.64 5.45 -1.99
C ILE A 112 15.71 4.55 -1.17
N LEU A 113 15.59 4.78 0.14
CA LEU A 113 14.72 3.98 1.01
C LEU A 113 13.24 4.11 0.60
N ALA A 114 12.78 5.30 0.21
CA ALA A 114 11.41 5.49 -0.28
C ALA A 114 11.13 4.69 -1.56
N TRP A 115 12.09 4.63 -2.48
CA TRP A 115 11.97 3.83 -3.71
C TRP A 115 12.03 2.32 -3.45
N ILE A 116 12.88 1.87 -2.53
CA ILE A 116 12.90 0.45 -2.12
C ILE A 116 11.57 0.08 -1.47
N PHE A 117 11.05 0.92 -0.57
CA PHE A 117 9.75 0.71 0.03
C PHE A 117 8.62 0.68 -1.01
N PHE A 118 8.68 1.53 -2.03
CA PHE A 118 7.74 1.49 -3.15
C PHE A 118 7.76 0.12 -3.84
N ILE A 119 8.93 -0.37 -4.24
CA ILE A 119 9.06 -1.66 -4.93
C ILE A 119 8.52 -2.80 -4.04
N VAL A 120 8.91 -2.83 -2.77
CA VAL A 120 8.44 -3.84 -1.81
C VAL A 120 6.91 -3.76 -1.63
N SER A 121 6.35 -2.56 -1.55
CA SER A 121 4.90 -2.34 -1.43
C SER A 121 4.15 -2.82 -2.66
N VAL A 122 4.68 -2.58 -3.86
CA VAL A 122 4.11 -3.11 -5.10
C VAL A 122 4.14 -4.64 -5.09
N CYS A 123 5.28 -5.24 -4.73
CA CYS A 123 5.38 -6.70 -4.60
C CYS A 123 4.39 -7.24 -3.56
N TRP A 124 4.22 -6.55 -2.44
CA TRP A 124 3.24 -6.91 -1.41
C TRP A 124 1.81 -6.87 -1.95
N ILE A 125 1.40 -5.79 -2.61
CA ILE A 125 0.06 -5.65 -3.21
C ILE A 125 -0.18 -6.72 -4.29
N LEU A 126 0.79 -6.93 -5.19
CA LEU A 126 0.71 -7.96 -6.22
C LEU A 126 0.63 -9.36 -5.61
N SER A 127 1.31 -9.59 -4.48
CA SER A 127 1.27 -10.89 -3.82
C SER A 127 -0.12 -11.25 -3.30
N ILE A 128 -0.90 -10.25 -2.85
CA ILE A 128 -2.30 -10.44 -2.44
C ILE A 128 -3.16 -10.86 -3.64
N ILE A 129 -2.88 -10.33 -4.83
CA ILE A 129 -3.64 -10.61 -6.06
C ILE A 129 -3.33 -12.00 -6.62
N PHE A 130 -2.06 -12.39 -6.66
CA PHE A 130 -1.63 -13.62 -7.35
C PHE A 130 -1.50 -14.84 -6.46
N PHE A 131 -1.26 -14.68 -5.16
CA PHE A 131 -1.08 -15.80 -4.24
C PHE A 131 -2.26 -15.90 -3.28
N ASP A 132 -2.98 -17.02 -3.37
CA ASP A 132 -4.03 -17.39 -2.40
C ASP A 132 -3.44 -17.74 -1.01
N GLN A 133 -2.12 -17.92 -0.91
CA GLN A 133 -1.42 -18.22 0.34
C GLN A 133 -1.17 -16.96 1.18
N THR A 134 -1.59 -16.98 2.44
CA THR A 134 -1.46 -15.85 3.37
C THR A 134 -0.03 -15.55 3.84
N TRP A 135 0.90 -16.49 3.71
CA TRP A 135 2.26 -16.35 4.23
C TRP A 135 3.12 -15.37 3.42
N ILE A 136 3.01 -15.41 2.09
CA ILE A 136 3.79 -14.55 1.19
C ILE A 136 3.50 -13.05 1.45
N PRO A 137 2.24 -12.58 1.45
CA PRO A 137 1.95 -11.18 1.74
C PRO A 137 2.34 -10.77 3.17
N LEU A 138 2.32 -11.70 4.13
CA LEU A 138 2.70 -11.41 5.51
C LEU A 138 4.21 -11.19 5.65
N ILE A 139 5.03 -12.00 4.97
CA ILE A 139 6.49 -11.82 4.92
C ILE A 139 6.83 -10.48 4.26
N LEU A 140 6.19 -10.16 3.12
CA LEU A 140 6.41 -8.89 2.42
C LEU A 140 5.99 -7.68 3.26
N LEU A 141 4.89 -7.78 4.03
CA LEU A 141 4.49 -6.76 4.99
C LEU A 141 5.55 -6.57 6.08
N ALA A 142 6.11 -7.64 6.65
CA ALA A 142 7.15 -7.55 7.67
C ALA A 142 8.42 -6.84 7.13
N ILE A 143 8.79 -7.14 5.88
CA ILE A 143 9.91 -6.47 5.19
C ILE A 143 9.57 -4.98 4.98
N ALA A 144 8.35 -4.67 4.51
CA ALA A 144 7.90 -3.30 4.30
C ALA A 144 7.93 -2.46 5.59
N LEU A 145 7.48 -3.04 6.71
CA LEU A 145 7.52 -2.39 8.03
C LEU A 145 8.94 -2.11 8.51
N SER A 146 9.88 -3.01 8.21
CA SER A 146 11.31 -2.81 8.54
C SER A 146 11.88 -1.61 7.79
N PHE A 147 11.54 -1.44 6.51
CA PHE A 147 11.95 -0.28 5.71
C PHE A 147 11.30 1.02 6.18
N ILE A 148 10.00 1.02 6.50
CA ILE A 148 9.32 2.21 7.05
C ILE A 148 9.94 2.62 8.39
N SER A 149 10.25 1.64 9.25
CA SER A 149 10.92 1.90 10.52
C SER A 149 12.30 2.53 10.30
N ALA A 150 13.05 2.07 9.29
CA ALA A 150 14.35 2.66 8.92
C ALA A 150 14.20 4.10 8.42
N ILE A 151 13.22 4.39 7.56
CA ILE A 151 12.92 5.76 7.09
C ILE A 151 12.55 6.65 8.27
N PHE A 152 11.65 6.18 9.13
CA PHE A 152 11.21 6.91 10.31
C PHE A 152 12.34 7.15 11.30
N ALA A 153 13.25 6.18 11.50
CA ALA A 153 14.41 6.32 12.36
C ALA A 153 15.35 7.44 11.91
N LEU A 154 15.43 7.73 10.60
CA LEU A 154 16.21 8.87 10.11
C LEU A 154 15.75 10.20 10.74
N SER A 155 14.45 10.35 11.03
CA SER A 155 13.93 11.59 11.63
C SER A 155 14.55 11.94 12.99
N PHE A 156 15.11 10.96 13.70
CA PHE A 156 15.77 11.14 15.00
C PHE A 156 17.29 11.28 14.90
N GLN A 157 17.87 11.21 13.71
CA GLN A 157 19.30 11.41 13.56
C GLN A 157 19.67 12.88 13.84
N PRO A 158 20.73 13.14 14.63
CA PRO A 158 21.14 14.50 14.95
C PRO A 158 21.51 15.25 13.67
N ALA A 159 20.95 16.45 13.52
CA ALA A 159 21.23 17.37 12.42
C ALA A 159 22.68 17.88 12.55
N GLY A 160 23.64 17.09 12.11
CA GLY A 160 25.06 17.45 12.20
C GLY A 160 25.97 16.25 12.36
N GLN A 161 26.08 15.41 11.33
CA GLN A 161 27.39 14.85 11.03
C GLN A 161 27.83 15.49 9.70
N PRO A 162 28.91 16.29 9.70
CA PRO A 162 29.55 16.64 8.45
C PRO A 162 29.98 15.33 7.79
N GLU A 163 29.84 15.26 6.47
CA GLU A 163 30.45 14.23 5.62
C GLU A 163 31.94 14.14 5.98
N LEU A 164 32.27 13.23 6.88
CA LEU A 164 33.65 12.90 7.21
C LEU A 164 34.04 11.81 6.22
N ASP A 165 34.61 12.27 5.11
CA ASP A 165 35.63 11.59 4.33
C ASP A 165 35.32 10.16 3.88
N PHE A 166 34.57 10.02 2.78
CA PHE A 166 34.86 8.96 1.80
C PHE A 166 36.04 9.42 0.92
N LEU A 167 37.22 9.47 1.54
CA LEU A 167 38.51 9.43 0.87
C LEU A 167 39.23 8.17 1.35
N PHE A 168 38.86 7.02 0.77
CA PHE A 168 39.75 5.87 0.56
C PHE A 168 39.29 5.11 -0.67
#